data_AF-A0A951F2G0-F1
#
_entry.id   AF-A0A951F2G0-F1
#
_cell.length_a   1.000
_cell.length_b   1.000
_cell.length_c   1.000
_cell.angle_alpha   90.00
_cell.angle_beta   90.00
_cell.angle_gamma   90.00
#
_symmetry.space_group_name_H-M   'P 1'
#
loop_
_entity.id
_entity.type
_entity.pdbx_description
1 polymer ?
#
loop_
_entity_poly.entity_id
_entity_poly.type
_entity_poly.pdbx_seq_one_letter_code
_entity_poly.pdbx_strand_id
1 'polypeptide(L)'
;MFGVSPSAVLESVGKSLSYWSTGNGEDTMVTLWNPADEAQDFIFTLFFAGGQYALPLHLEGKVTRSFNISEIIANQIPDELGRTIPLSIHEGSAVLTGSQGESEHILVAMESGTYNVQKATCGSTYCKTCMGATEPFIDSDPWGLPVASSVQETFTAQYNTGSQFNLTSAASWTSGNTSIATVSSGKVAARAAGTTFVAANDPNTPDYTSGCYAYAIECPLETGPSAQAPGGASQLVCSPASVTRGSQVTCTLQGPGTASSWSFTSSDSHGSVSSSSGTTSTSWSGTAVDSGTVTATATNGSASTNVSGTFTITPRAWAFSPYSAVQVSNGDPTLPTLPVPPESNGDDSGLGYFSLLYSDTGFNPTTINAGPNSGYTYVASKLNVSAGYFHWVINPDLANQSSAFSQHQYGACGYISWSNLDGQTIRHESGAAESHYSEYISALSGSNPGTYFEAQIAGTSDNASNVFAGLRTQLNSMYQALGSAAAQENIPPVNYSAANVFLGNINYLVNGQYATCP
;
A
#
# COMPACT_ATOMS: atom_id res chain seq x y z
N MET A 1 -25.27 59.53 37.96
CA MET A 1 -24.17 58.77 37.33
C MET A 1 -24.45 57.31 37.61
N PHE A 2 -24.78 56.53 36.58
CA PHE A 2 -24.84 55.08 36.69
C PHE A 2 -23.38 54.61 36.76
N GLY A 3 -22.99 54.07 37.92
CA GLY A 3 -21.60 53.70 38.17
C GLY A 3 -21.37 52.25 37.82
N VAL A 4 -20.24 51.95 37.18
CA VAL A 4 -19.79 50.56 37.01
C VAL A 4 -19.40 50.02 38.39
N SER A 5 -19.98 48.90 38.81
CA SER A 5 -19.60 48.24 40.06
C SER A 5 -18.14 47.80 40.00
N PRO A 6 -17.37 47.97 41.08
CA PRO A 6 -16.02 47.43 41.17
C PRO A 6 -16.09 45.91 41.02
N SER A 7 -15.61 45.41 39.89
CA SER A 7 -15.61 43.99 39.51
C SER A 7 -14.22 43.65 38.98
N ALA A 8 -13.80 42.39 39.14
CA ALA A 8 -12.64 41.93 38.42
C ALA A 8 -13.02 41.92 36.93
N VAL A 9 -12.18 42.43 36.05
CA VAL A 9 -12.49 42.42 34.63
C VAL A 9 -11.57 41.41 33.99
N LEU A 10 -12.16 40.35 33.45
CA LEU A 10 -11.48 39.36 32.63
C LEU A 10 -11.71 39.68 31.14
N GLU A 11 -10.75 39.27 30.33
CA GLU A 11 -10.90 39.27 28.87
C GLU A 11 -12.06 38.36 28.46
N SER A 12 -12.78 38.78 27.42
CA SER A 12 -13.90 38.03 26.85
C SER A 12 -14.05 38.40 25.38
N VAL A 13 -14.69 37.55 24.57
CA VAL A 13 -14.95 37.83 23.16
C VAL A 13 -16.08 38.86 22.91
N GLY A 14 -16.83 39.22 23.95
CA GLY A 14 -17.86 40.23 23.89
C GLY A 14 -18.65 40.36 25.19
N LYS A 15 -19.44 41.43 25.31
CA LYS A 15 -20.45 41.63 26.36
C LYS A 15 -21.83 41.69 25.72
N SER A 16 -22.88 41.25 26.42
CA SER A 16 -24.24 41.32 25.90
C SER A 16 -25.19 42.03 26.86
N LEU A 17 -26.25 42.56 26.27
CA LEU A 17 -27.41 43.12 26.93
C LEU A 17 -28.62 42.37 26.39
N SER A 18 -29.20 41.51 27.21
CA SER A 18 -30.30 40.62 26.80
C SER A 18 -31.58 41.38 26.44
N TYR A 19 -31.80 42.53 27.08
CA TYR A 19 -32.96 43.37 26.83
C TYR A 19 -32.61 44.84 27.06
N TRP A 20 -33.00 45.68 26.13
CA TRP A 20 -33.12 47.12 26.33
C TRP A 20 -34.53 47.58 26.01
N SER A 21 -34.95 48.63 26.69
CA SER A 21 -36.24 49.31 26.50
C SER A 21 -36.05 50.83 26.57
N THR A 22 -36.78 51.53 25.70
CA THR A 22 -36.96 53.00 25.68
C THR A 22 -38.46 53.38 25.70
N GLY A 23 -39.35 52.40 25.91
CA GLY A 23 -40.80 52.57 25.87
C GLY A 23 -41.41 52.77 27.26
N ASN A 24 -42.64 53.27 27.34
CA ASN A 24 -43.43 53.33 28.59
C ASN A 24 -42.72 54.02 29.78
N GLY A 25 -41.91 55.05 29.49
CA GLY A 25 -41.13 55.78 30.49
C GLY A 25 -39.87 55.06 30.95
N GLU A 26 -39.47 53.98 30.28
CA GLU A 26 -38.20 53.31 30.46
C GLU A 26 -37.12 53.91 29.56
N ASP A 27 -35.88 53.88 30.02
CA ASP A 27 -34.70 54.06 29.19
C ASP A 27 -33.59 53.14 29.68
N THR A 28 -32.81 52.59 28.75
CA THR A 28 -31.72 51.69 29.08
C THR A 28 -30.41 52.43 28.97
N MET A 29 -29.74 52.56 30.12
CA MET A 29 -28.43 53.19 30.22
C MET A 29 -27.35 52.12 30.17
N VAL A 30 -26.26 52.41 29.45
CA VAL A 30 -25.07 51.57 29.34
C VAL A 30 -23.86 52.37 29.79
N THR A 31 -23.05 51.79 30.66
CA THR A 31 -21.77 52.34 31.09
C THR A 31 -20.66 51.34 30.81
N LEU A 32 -19.64 51.79 30.09
CA LEU A 32 -18.45 51.04 29.75
C LEU A 32 -17.26 51.61 30.52
N TRP A 33 -16.40 50.75 31.05
CA TRP A 33 -15.11 51.11 31.63
C TRP A 33 -14.01 50.27 31.00
N ASN A 34 -13.00 50.95 30.42
CA ASN A 34 -11.78 50.31 29.94
C ASN A 34 -10.76 50.26 31.10
N PRO A 35 -10.53 49.10 31.74
CA PRO A 35 -9.56 48.97 32.82
C PRO A 35 -8.12 48.83 32.30
N ALA A 36 -7.88 48.70 31.01
CA ALA A 36 -6.54 48.61 30.44
C ALA A 36 -5.80 49.96 30.54
N ASP A 37 -4.47 49.93 30.43
CA ASP A 37 -3.65 51.15 30.34
C ASP A 37 -3.69 51.76 28.92
N GLU A 38 -4.06 50.96 27.93
CA GLU A 38 -4.14 51.33 26.51
C GLU A 38 -5.58 51.58 26.04
N ALA A 39 -5.71 52.32 24.93
CA ALA A 39 -6.99 52.55 24.29
C ALA A 39 -7.50 51.28 23.60
N GLN A 40 -8.81 51.08 23.58
CA GLN A 40 -9.48 49.98 22.88
C GLN A 40 -10.65 50.50 22.05
N ASP A 41 -10.87 49.88 20.89
CA ASP A 41 -11.97 50.17 19.98
C ASP A 41 -12.99 49.04 20.00
N PHE A 42 -14.25 49.41 20.21
CA PHE A 42 -15.38 48.48 20.31
C PHE A 42 -16.48 48.82 19.33
N ILE A 43 -17.32 47.83 19.04
CA ILE A 43 -18.56 48.03 18.28
C ILE A 43 -19.74 47.61 19.18
N PHE A 44 -20.60 48.56 19.52
CA PHE A 44 -21.84 48.29 20.25
C PHE A 44 -23.01 48.14 19.27
N THR A 45 -23.42 46.90 19.04
CA THR A 45 -24.48 46.57 18.07
C THR A 45 -25.81 46.39 18.78
N LEU A 46 -26.80 47.19 18.41
CA LEU A 46 -28.19 47.10 18.84
C LEU A 46 -28.97 46.25 17.83
N PHE A 47 -29.66 45.21 18.31
CA PHE A 47 -30.54 44.35 17.54
C PHE A 47 -32.00 44.60 17.91
N PHE A 48 -32.88 44.72 16.91
CA PHE A 48 -34.30 44.98 17.11
C PHE A 48 -35.13 44.38 15.98
N ALA A 49 -36.45 44.39 16.14
CA ALA A 49 -37.36 43.95 15.09
C ALA A 49 -37.15 44.78 13.81
N GLY A 50 -36.68 44.14 12.75
CA GLY A 50 -36.45 44.76 11.45
C GLY A 50 -35.01 45.20 11.15
N GLY A 51 -34.04 44.98 12.06
CA GLY A 51 -32.63 45.22 11.72
C GLY A 51 -31.67 45.30 12.89
N GLN A 52 -30.49 45.85 12.61
CA GLN A 52 -29.46 46.14 13.60
C GLN A 52 -28.79 47.48 13.31
N TYR A 53 -28.17 48.07 14.34
CA TYR A 53 -27.43 49.33 14.26
C TYR A 53 -26.10 49.18 15.01
N ALA A 54 -24.99 49.57 14.37
CA ALA A 54 -23.65 49.47 14.96
C ALA A 54 -23.13 50.85 15.41
N LEU A 55 -22.86 51.02 16.70
CA LEU A 55 -22.24 52.22 17.25
C LEU A 55 -20.74 51.97 17.50
N PRO A 56 -19.83 52.58 16.72
CA PRO A 56 -18.39 52.51 16.99
C PRO A 56 -18.04 53.32 18.25
N LEU A 57 -17.22 52.74 19.12
CA LEU A 57 -16.85 53.30 20.41
C LEU A 57 -15.33 53.20 20.62
N HIS A 58 -14.67 54.36 20.68
CA HIS A 58 -13.28 54.47 21.11
C HIS A 58 -13.20 54.85 22.60
N LEU A 59 -12.47 54.08 23.41
CA LEU A 59 -12.21 54.36 24.82
C LEU A 59 -10.72 54.33 25.13
N GLU A 60 -10.19 55.47 25.58
CA GLU A 60 -8.84 55.58 26.14
C GLU A 60 -8.65 54.69 27.39
N GLY A 61 -7.39 54.38 27.71
CA GLY A 61 -7.04 53.61 28.91
C GLY A 61 -7.56 54.26 30.20
N LYS A 62 -8.09 53.44 31.12
CA LYS A 62 -8.70 53.86 32.40
C LYS A 62 -9.91 54.81 32.28
N VAL A 63 -10.53 54.94 31.11
CA VAL A 63 -11.68 55.85 30.90
C VAL A 63 -13.01 55.11 31.02
N THR A 64 -14.01 55.84 31.54
CA THR A 64 -15.42 55.40 31.59
C THR A 64 -16.25 56.22 30.59
N ARG A 65 -17.14 55.57 29.84
CA ARG A 65 -18.10 56.19 28.93
C ARG A 65 -19.51 55.70 29.24
N SER A 66 -20.47 56.62 29.39
CA SER A 66 -21.88 56.28 29.58
C SER A 66 -22.73 56.85 28.45
N PHE A 67 -23.76 56.12 28.05
CA PHE A 67 -24.75 56.56 27.08
C PHE A 67 -26.09 55.86 27.37
N ASN A 68 -27.17 56.39 26.81
CA ASN A 68 -28.50 55.80 26.89
C ASN A 68 -29.02 55.50 25.48
N ILE A 69 -29.87 54.49 25.36
CA ILE A 69 -30.33 54.02 24.05
C ILE A 69 -31.37 54.98 23.45
N SER A 70 -32.16 55.68 24.28
CA SER A 70 -33.12 56.66 23.78
C SER A 70 -32.45 57.80 23.00
N GLU A 71 -31.27 58.27 23.43
CA GLU A 71 -30.47 59.29 22.76
C GLU A 71 -29.87 58.79 21.44
N ILE A 72 -29.41 57.54 21.37
CA ILE A 72 -28.95 56.92 20.12
C ILE A 72 -30.08 56.94 19.08
N ILE A 73 -31.29 56.54 19.51
CA ILE A 73 -32.48 56.54 18.65
C ILE A 73 -32.86 57.97 18.27
N ALA A 74 -32.90 58.91 19.22
CA ALA A 74 -33.35 60.28 18.97
C ALA A 74 -32.44 61.05 18.00
N ASN A 75 -31.13 60.81 18.05
CA ASN A 75 -30.15 61.54 17.24
C ASN A 75 -30.18 61.15 15.75
N GLN A 76 -30.74 59.98 15.40
CA GLN A 76 -30.90 59.51 14.01
C GLN A 76 -29.60 59.57 13.18
N ILE A 77 -28.44 59.34 13.82
CA ILE A 77 -27.13 59.31 13.17
C ILE A 77 -26.95 57.93 12.51
N PRO A 78 -26.76 57.85 11.18
CA PRO A 78 -26.52 56.57 10.51
C PRO A 78 -25.21 55.91 10.98
N ASP A 79 -25.20 54.58 11.05
CA ASP A 79 -23.95 53.82 11.21
C ASP A 79 -23.11 53.82 9.93
N GLU A 80 -21.94 53.16 9.96
CA GLU A 80 -21.04 53.09 8.80
C GLU A 80 -21.67 52.45 7.55
N LEU A 81 -22.73 51.65 7.73
CA LEU A 81 -23.52 51.04 6.64
C LEU A 81 -24.76 51.86 6.27
N GLY A 82 -24.92 53.06 6.83
CA GLY A 82 -26.04 53.97 6.57
C GLY A 82 -27.34 53.60 7.27
N ARG A 83 -27.32 52.70 8.26
CA ARG A 83 -28.51 52.24 8.99
C ARG A 83 -28.81 53.17 10.17
N THR A 84 -30.07 53.43 10.45
CA THR A 84 -30.54 54.08 11.69
C THR A 84 -31.53 53.19 12.42
N ILE A 85 -31.77 53.46 13.70
CA ILE A 85 -32.84 52.82 14.46
C ILE A 85 -34.14 53.61 14.23
N PRO A 86 -35.22 53.01 13.69
CA PRO A 86 -36.47 53.72 13.50
C PRO A 86 -37.06 54.20 14.83
N LEU A 87 -37.63 55.42 14.85
CA LEU A 87 -38.21 56.03 16.06
C LEU A 87 -39.37 55.21 16.69
N SER A 88 -39.98 54.29 15.94
CA SER A 88 -41.03 53.39 16.43
C SER A 88 -40.51 52.18 17.19
N ILE A 89 -39.21 51.92 17.16
CA ILE A 89 -38.59 50.80 17.86
C ILE A 89 -38.26 51.25 19.28
N HIS A 90 -38.77 50.52 20.26
CA HIS A 90 -38.60 50.83 21.68
C HIS A 90 -37.95 49.72 22.48
N GLU A 91 -37.58 48.60 21.85
CA GLU A 91 -36.96 47.49 22.54
C GLU A 91 -36.10 46.63 21.62
N GLY A 92 -35.23 45.84 22.23
CA GLY A 92 -34.36 44.91 21.53
C GLY A 92 -33.32 44.28 22.45
N SER A 93 -32.21 43.82 21.87
CA SER A 93 -31.02 43.35 22.58
C SER A 93 -29.77 44.06 22.06
N ALA A 94 -28.63 43.93 22.74
CA ALA A 94 -27.38 44.51 22.26
C ALA A 94 -26.18 43.60 22.55
N VAL A 95 -25.12 43.75 21.76
CA VAL A 95 -23.83 43.11 21.98
C VAL A 95 -22.71 44.13 21.78
N LEU A 96 -21.67 44.05 22.63
CA LEU A 96 -20.42 44.79 22.51
C LEU A 96 -19.32 43.79 22.10
N THR A 97 -18.66 44.02 20.96
CA THR A 97 -17.52 43.22 20.49
C THR A 97 -16.30 44.10 20.26
N GLY A 98 -15.14 43.47 20.07
CA GLY A 98 -13.96 44.14 19.53
C GLY A 98 -14.17 44.63 18.09
N SER A 99 -13.39 45.63 17.69
CA SER A 99 -13.45 46.22 16.36
C SER A 99 -12.86 45.34 15.26
N GLN A 100 -11.98 44.39 15.62
CA GLN A 100 -11.33 43.46 14.68
C GLN A 100 -12.17 42.20 14.40
N GLY A 101 -13.26 42.00 15.14
CA GLY A 101 -14.20 40.90 14.96
C GLY A 101 -14.66 40.26 16.26
N GLU A 102 -15.60 39.33 16.16
CA GLU A 102 -16.24 38.67 17.30
C GLU A 102 -15.37 37.60 18.00
N SER A 103 -14.19 37.27 17.46
CA SER A 103 -13.19 36.40 18.11
C SER A 103 -12.08 37.18 18.81
N GLU A 104 -12.10 38.51 18.72
CA GLU A 104 -11.14 39.36 19.43
C GLU A 104 -11.42 39.31 20.93
N HIS A 105 -10.40 38.99 21.72
CA HIS A 105 -10.47 39.11 23.17
C HIS A 105 -10.43 40.59 23.55
N ILE A 106 -11.49 41.07 24.20
CA ILE A 106 -11.62 42.44 24.68
C ILE A 106 -11.58 42.50 26.21
N LEU A 107 -10.93 43.52 26.76
CA LEU A 107 -10.88 43.78 28.20
C LEU A 107 -11.70 45.03 28.54
N VAL A 108 -12.99 44.84 28.87
CA VAL A 108 -13.91 45.95 29.17
C VAL A 108 -14.95 45.53 30.20
N ALA A 109 -15.27 46.41 31.15
CA ALA A 109 -16.44 46.26 32.01
C ALA A 109 -17.64 46.96 31.35
N MET A 110 -18.76 46.26 31.25
CA MET A 110 -20.03 46.80 30.78
C MET A 110 -21.08 46.60 31.85
N GLU A 111 -21.70 47.68 32.28
CA GLU A 111 -22.93 47.65 33.06
C GLU A 111 -24.06 48.30 32.30
N SER A 112 -25.25 47.78 32.51
CA SER A 112 -26.47 48.30 31.90
C SER A 112 -27.64 48.14 32.84
N GLY A 113 -28.61 49.04 32.72
CA GLY A 113 -29.82 49.00 33.52
C GLY A 113 -30.97 49.68 32.79
N THR A 114 -32.14 49.05 32.80
CA THR A 114 -33.39 49.64 32.33
C THR A 114 -34.04 50.40 33.49
N TYR A 115 -34.19 51.70 33.30
CA TYR A 115 -34.71 52.63 34.30
C TYR A 115 -36.07 53.13 33.88
N ASN A 116 -37.10 52.83 34.67
CA ASN A 116 -38.36 53.55 34.51
C ASN A 116 -38.27 54.90 35.24
N VAL A 117 -38.00 55.98 34.50
CA VAL A 117 -37.83 57.33 35.08
C VAL A 117 -39.12 57.88 35.69
N GLN A 118 -40.29 57.35 35.29
CA GLN A 118 -41.59 57.74 35.84
C GLN A 118 -41.91 57.04 37.17
N LYS A 119 -41.39 55.82 37.39
CA LYS A 119 -41.70 54.99 38.57
C LYS A 119 -40.53 54.83 39.55
N ALA A 120 -39.33 55.30 39.21
CA ALA A 120 -38.12 55.22 40.03
C ALA A 120 -37.74 53.79 40.49
N THR A 121 -38.15 52.75 39.75
CA THR A 121 -37.82 51.35 40.02
C THR A 121 -36.63 50.87 39.18
N CYS A 122 -35.69 50.16 39.82
CA CYS A 122 -34.58 49.45 39.18
C CYS A 122 -34.82 47.94 39.34
N GLY A 123 -35.00 47.21 38.25
CA GLY A 123 -35.11 45.74 38.27
C GLY A 123 -33.74 45.11 38.10
N SER A 124 -33.11 44.65 39.18
CA SER A 124 -31.79 44.01 39.14
C SER A 124 -31.90 42.48 39.12
N THR A 125 -32.60 41.92 38.13
CA THR A 125 -32.36 40.53 37.75
C THR A 125 -31.20 40.52 36.78
N TYR A 126 -30.06 39.97 37.19
CA TYR A 126 -28.85 39.89 36.36
C TYR A 126 -29.00 38.72 35.39
N CYS A 127 -29.86 38.88 34.38
CA CYS A 127 -29.87 38.01 33.21
C CYS A 127 -28.68 38.40 32.34
N LYS A 128 -27.74 37.48 32.16
CA LYS A 128 -26.54 37.71 31.38
C LYS A 128 -26.30 36.55 30.44
N THR A 129 -25.86 36.90 29.24
CA THR A 129 -25.45 35.94 28.23
C THR A 129 -23.97 36.15 27.96
N CYS A 130 -23.15 35.15 28.29
CA CYS A 130 -21.75 35.11 27.89
C CYS A 130 -21.68 34.59 26.47
N MET A 131 -21.09 35.39 25.59
CA MET A 131 -20.83 35.02 24.20
C MET A 131 -19.68 34.00 24.15
N GLY A 132 -19.75 33.06 23.22
CA GLY A 132 -18.75 32.02 23.09
C GLY A 132 -19.18 30.87 22.17
N ALA A 133 -18.42 29.79 22.23
CA ALA A 133 -18.65 28.57 21.50
C ALA A 133 -19.95 27.87 21.97
N THR A 134 -20.82 27.53 21.03
CA THR A 134 -22.00 26.70 21.27
C THR A 134 -21.78 25.25 20.90
N GLU A 135 -20.94 24.99 19.88
CA GLU A 135 -20.71 23.64 19.37
C GLU A 135 -19.26 23.47 18.88
N PRO A 136 -18.45 22.69 19.60
CA PRO A 136 -17.15 22.24 19.10
C PRO A 136 -17.27 20.94 18.29
N PHE A 137 -16.55 20.85 17.18
CA PHE A 137 -16.49 19.62 16.37
C PHE A 137 -15.13 19.43 15.70
N ILE A 138 -14.86 18.18 15.30
CA ILE A 138 -13.71 17.78 14.49
C ILE A 138 -14.26 17.34 13.12
N ASP A 139 -13.59 17.74 12.03
CA ASP A 139 -14.10 17.55 10.66
C ASP A 139 -14.52 16.11 10.33
N SER A 140 -13.62 15.14 10.48
CA SER A 140 -13.91 13.74 10.14
C SER A 140 -14.32 12.96 11.39
N ASP A 141 -15.63 12.86 11.60
CA ASP A 141 -16.22 12.06 12.68
C ASP A 141 -17.26 11.06 12.12
N PRO A 142 -16.93 9.75 12.01
CA PRO A 142 -15.68 9.12 12.39
C PRO A 142 -14.59 9.23 11.30
N TRP A 143 -13.31 9.25 11.70
CA TRP A 143 -12.18 9.18 10.76
C TRP A 143 -11.76 7.73 10.45
N GLY A 144 -11.19 7.52 9.26
CA GLY A 144 -10.75 6.20 8.82
C GLY A 144 -9.48 6.26 7.97
N LEU A 145 -8.45 5.53 8.39
CA LEU A 145 -7.12 5.60 7.76
C LEU A 145 -6.53 4.22 7.46
N PRO A 146 -5.83 4.06 6.32
CA PRO A 146 -4.90 2.96 6.15
C PRO A 146 -3.77 3.04 7.19
N VAL A 147 -3.30 1.91 7.71
CA VAL A 147 -2.07 1.88 8.54
C VAL A 147 -0.90 2.53 7.78
N ALA A 148 -0.06 3.27 8.51
CA ALA A 148 1.05 4.07 8.00
C ALA A 148 0.67 5.30 7.13
N SER A 149 -0.61 5.69 7.10
CA SER A 149 -1.09 6.95 6.53
C SER A 149 -1.41 7.99 7.61
N SER A 150 -1.68 9.23 7.17
CA SER A 150 -2.12 10.32 8.05
C SER A 150 -3.09 11.26 7.35
N VAL A 151 -3.99 11.88 8.12
CA VAL A 151 -4.88 12.96 7.68
C VAL A 151 -4.72 14.17 8.60
N GLN A 152 -4.99 15.35 8.06
CA GLN A 152 -5.12 16.57 8.84
C GLN A 152 -6.59 16.76 9.19
N GLU A 153 -6.90 16.72 10.48
CA GLU A 153 -8.20 17.14 11.00
C GLU A 153 -8.18 18.63 11.32
N THR A 154 -9.36 19.24 11.30
CA THR A 154 -9.61 20.59 11.83
C THR A 154 -10.44 20.48 13.09
N PHE A 155 -10.09 21.25 14.12
CA PHE A 155 -10.95 21.48 15.28
C PHE A 155 -11.59 22.87 15.15
N THR A 156 -12.92 22.91 15.12
CA THR A 156 -13.69 24.13 14.87
C THR A 156 -14.70 24.34 16.00
N ALA A 157 -14.86 25.59 16.43
CA ALA A 157 -15.92 26.01 17.33
C ALA A 157 -16.91 26.90 16.58
N GLN A 158 -18.18 26.50 16.55
CA GLN A 158 -19.27 27.39 16.16
C GLN A 158 -19.68 28.25 17.35
N TYR A 159 -19.79 29.55 17.13
CA TYR A 159 -20.22 30.52 18.14
C TYR A 159 -21.72 30.77 18.06
N ASN A 160 -22.29 31.32 19.13
CA ASN A 160 -23.72 31.63 19.22
C ASN A 160 -24.22 32.65 18.17
N THR A 161 -23.32 33.34 17.48
CA THR A 161 -23.60 34.25 16.36
C THR A 161 -23.75 33.53 15.01
N GLY A 162 -23.40 32.24 14.95
CA GLY A 162 -23.37 31.41 13.74
C GLY A 162 -21.99 31.29 13.10
N SER A 163 -21.05 32.17 13.46
CA SER A 163 -19.67 32.14 12.94
C SER A 163 -18.88 30.95 13.44
N GLN A 164 -17.88 30.54 12.65
CA GLN A 164 -17.03 29.40 12.95
C GLN A 164 -15.56 29.81 13.00
N PHE A 165 -14.86 29.34 14.03
CA PHE A 165 -13.44 29.62 14.24
C PHE A 165 -12.64 28.33 14.26
N ASN A 166 -11.55 28.29 13.50
CA ASN A 166 -10.61 27.18 13.49
C ASN A 166 -9.66 27.31 14.68
N LEU A 167 -9.76 26.37 15.61
CA LEU A 167 -8.99 26.32 16.86
C LEU A 167 -7.89 25.25 16.82
N THR A 168 -7.58 24.67 15.65
CA THR A 168 -6.69 23.51 15.50
C THR A 168 -5.30 23.72 16.11
N SER A 169 -4.72 24.91 15.94
CA SER A 169 -3.39 25.26 16.45
C SER A 169 -3.40 25.65 17.93
N ALA A 170 -4.52 26.18 18.43
CA ALA A 170 -4.68 26.57 19.83
C ALA A 170 -5.01 25.38 20.74
N ALA A 171 -5.66 24.35 20.19
CA ALA A 171 -6.10 23.20 20.96
C ALA A 171 -4.99 22.23 21.34
N SER A 172 -5.15 21.63 22.51
CA SER A 172 -4.43 20.44 22.96
C SER A 172 -5.07 19.19 22.35
N TRP A 173 -4.26 18.36 21.69
CA TRP A 173 -4.70 17.15 21.00
C TRP A 173 -4.26 15.88 21.74
N THR A 174 -5.17 14.92 21.89
CA THR A 174 -4.89 13.63 22.54
C THR A 174 -5.47 12.46 21.75
N SER A 175 -4.92 11.26 21.95
CA SER A 175 -5.42 10.00 21.38
C SER A 175 -5.81 9.05 22.50
N GLY A 176 -6.94 8.37 22.35
CA GLY A 176 -7.40 7.34 23.29
C GLY A 176 -6.49 6.11 23.34
N ASN A 177 -5.72 5.84 22.28
CA ASN A 177 -4.74 4.75 22.21
C ASN A 177 -3.66 5.05 21.16
N THR A 178 -2.47 5.43 21.63
CA THR A 178 -1.32 5.76 20.78
C THR A 178 -0.71 4.56 20.06
N SER A 179 -1.02 3.32 20.45
CA SER A 179 -0.58 2.14 19.69
C SER A 179 -1.36 1.97 18.38
N ILE A 180 -2.55 2.57 18.27
CA ILE A 180 -3.41 2.52 17.08
C ILE A 180 -3.23 3.78 16.24
N ALA A 181 -3.30 4.97 16.86
CA ALA A 181 -3.09 6.23 16.16
C ALA A 181 -2.53 7.31 17.10
N THR A 182 -1.67 8.17 16.56
CA THR A 182 -1.14 9.37 17.25
C THR A 182 -1.75 10.63 16.64
N VAL A 183 -1.91 11.69 17.42
CA VAL A 183 -2.33 13.00 16.91
C VAL A 183 -1.43 14.11 17.44
N SER A 184 -1.11 15.08 16.59
CA SER A 184 -0.37 16.29 16.97
C SER A 184 -0.86 17.45 16.10
N SER A 185 -1.34 18.53 16.72
CA SER A 185 -1.84 19.72 16.01
C SER A 185 -2.84 19.35 14.89
N GLY A 186 -3.79 18.47 15.21
CA GLY A 186 -4.80 17.95 14.27
C GLY A 186 -4.30 16.89 13.28
N LYS A 187 -3.00 16.64 13.16
CA LYS A 187 -2.48 15.60 12.26
C LYS A 187 -2.60 14.22 12.90
N VAL A 188 -3.59 13.44 12.48
CA VAL A 188 -3.81 12.06 12.91
C VAL A 188 -2.98 11.12 12.05
N ALA A 189 -2.15 10.29 12.67
CA ALA A 189 -1.31 9.31 11.98
C ALA A 189 -1.57 7.89 12.50
N ALA A 190 -1.95 7.00 11.59
CA ALA A 190 -2.24 5.60 11.89
C ALA A 190 -0.95 4.79 12.13
N ARG A 191 -0.98 3.89 13.11
CA ARG A 191 0.15 3.06 13.55
C ARG A 191 -0.11 1.57 13.41
N ALA A 192 -1.28 1.11 13.84
CA ALA A 192 -1.67 -0.29 13.77
C ALA A 192 -3.17 -0.42 13.58
N ALA A 193 -3.62 -1.54 13.02
CA ALA A 193 -5.03 -1.79 12.79
C ALA A 193 -5.83 -1.83 14.11
N GLY A 194 -6.98 -1.17 14.16
CA GLY A 194 -7.83 -1.09 15.35
C GLY A 194 -8.68 0.19 15.40
N THR A 195 -9.46 0.35 16.47
CA THR A 195 -10.31 1.52 16.72
C THR A 195 -9.78 2.33 17.90
N THR A 196 -9.87 3.65 17.81
CA THR A 196 -9.56 4.59 18.90
C THR A 196 -10.38 5.87 18.70
N PHE A 197 -10.08 6.93 19.45
CA PHE A 197 -10.58 8.27 19.18
C PHE A 197 -9.44 9.28 19.27
N VAL A 198 -9.63 10.45 18.66
CA VAL A 198 -8.81 11.63 18.89
C VAL A 198 -9.66 12.71 19.55
N ALA A 199 -9.07 13.51 20.42
CA ALA A 199 -9.76 14.57 21.12
C ALA A 199 -8.97 15.88 21.02
N ALA A 200 -9.69 16.99 20.90
CA ALA A 200 -9.16 18.33 20.91
C ALA A 200 -9.84 19.14 22.03
N ASN A 201 -9.07 19.92 22.76
CA ASN A 201 -9.57 20.84 23.79
C ASN A 201 -8.77 22.15 23.75
N ASP A 202 -9.47 23.28 23.65
CA ASP A 202 -8.86 24.60 23.79
C ASP A 202 -9.34 25.29 25.08
N PRO A 203 -8.55 25.29 26.16
CA PRO A 203 -8.97 25.78 27.48
C PRO A 203 -9.24 27.30 27.53
N ASN A 204 -8.81 28.07 26.53
CA ASN A 204 -8.90 29.53 26.55
C ASN A 204 -10.13 30.07 25.82
N THR A 205 -10.78 29.27 24.99
CA THR A 205 -11.97 29.71 24.26
C THR A 205 -13.19 29.74 25.21
N PRO A 206 -13.92 30.87 25.30
CA PRO A 206 -15.18 30.96 26.04
C PRO A 206 -16.28 30.06 25.49
N ASP A 207 -17.04 29.43 26.37
CA ASP A 207 -18.28 28.75 25.99
C ASP A 207 -19.49 29.69 26.12
N TYR A 208 -20.48 29.47 25.25
CA TYR A 208 -21.75 30.18 25.31
C TYR A 208 -22.58 29.71 26.51
N THR A 209 -23.06 30.66 27.29
CA THR A 209 -23.96 30.37 28.41
C THR A 209 -24.92 31.53 28.64
N SER A 210 -26.16 31.21 29.01
CA SER A 210 -27.20 32.20 29.28
C SER A 210 -27.97 31.81 30.53
N GLY A 211 -28.14 32.76 31.44
CA GLY A 211 -28.86 32.53 32.69
C GLY A 211 -29.15 33.82 33.44
N CYS A 212 -30.06 33.74 34.41
CA CYS A 212 -30.38 34.83 35.32
C CYS A 212 -29.93 34.47 36.74
N TYR A 213 -29.16 35.36 37.36
CA TYR A 213 -28.49 35.11 38.64
C TYR A 213 -28.92 36.12 39.70
N ALA A 214 -28.87 35.69 40.97
CA ALA A 214 -29.23 36.53 42.12
C ALA A 214 -28.16 37.59 42.47
N TYR A 215 -27.02 37.57 41.80
CA TYR A 215 -25.88 38.46 42.00
C TYR A 215 -25.19 38.74 40.66
N ALA A 216 -24.34 39.76 40.61
CA ALA A 216 -23.57 40.12 39.42
C ALA A 216 -22.56 39.01 39.07
N ILE A 217 -22.57 38.57 37.81
CA ILE A 217 -21.63 37.57 37.29
C ILE A 217 -20.71 38.16 36.23
N GLU A 218 -19.46 37.68 36.17
CA GLU A 218 -18.45 38.03 35.17
C GLU A 218 -18.38 36.94 34.09
N CYS A 219 -18.18 37.33 32.84
CA CYS A 219 -17.98 36.38 31.74
C CYS A 219 -16.48 36.28 31.43
N PRO A 220 -15.99 35.11 30.96
CA PRO A 220 -16.73 33.86 30.72
C PRO A 220 -17.04 33.08 32.01
N LEU A 221 -18.14 32.30 32.02
CA LEU A 221 -18.43 31.40 33.15
C LEU A 221 -17.80 30.01 32.96
N GLU A 222 -17.76 29.55 31.71
CA GLU A 222 -17.17 28.29 31.31
C GLU A 222 -16.25 28.57 30.12
N THR A 223 -15.14 27.84 30.07
CA THR A 223 -14.19 27.85 28.96
C THR A 223 -13.76 26.41 28.71
N GLY A 224 -13.14 26.18 27.55
CA GLY A 224 -12.61 24.86 27.24
C GLY A 224 -13.51 24.01 26.36
N PRO A 225 -14.03 24.54 25.22
CA PRO A 225 -14.71 23.68 24.27
C PRO A 225 -13.83 22.48 23.91
N SER A 226 -14.45 21.32 23.86
CA SER A 226 -13.76 20.07 23.51
C SER A 226 -14.62 19.21 22.61
N ALA A 227 -13.97 18.52 21.68
CA ALA A 227 -14.60 17.57 20.79
C ALA A 227 -13.77 16.28 20.75
N GLN A 228 -14.45 15.17 20.47
CA GLN A 228 -13.82 13.88 20.23
C GLN A 228 -14.34 13.29 18.93
N ALA A 229 -13.43 12.78 18.10
CA ALA A 229 -13.77 12.04 16.89
C ALA A 229 -13.32 10.57 17.05
N PRO A 230 -14.26 9.62 17.23
CA PRO A 230 -13.95 8.21 17.06
C PRO A 230 -13.40 7.92 15.66
N GLY A 231 -12.64 6.85 15.54
CA GLY A 231 -12.16 6.40 14.25
C GLY A 231 -11.29 5.16 14.35
N GLY A 232 -10.66 4.79 13.25
CA GLY A 232 -9.79 3.65 13.28
C GLY A 232 -8.88 3.53 12.08
N ALA A 233 -7.88 2.69 12.28
CA ALA A 233 -6.90 2.34 11.28
C ALA A 233 -7.18 0.92 10.78
N SER A 234 -7.07 0.72 9.48
CA SER A 234 -7.25 -0.58 8.85
C SER A 234 -6.07 -0.94 7.96
N GLN A 235 -5.80 -2.22 7.83
CA GLN A 235 -4.73 -2.75 6.97
C GLN A 235 -5.20 -4.03 6.32
N LEU A 236 -4.70 -4.31 5.12
CA LEU A 236 -4.88 -5.61 4.49
C LEU A 236 -3.67 -6.51 4.80
N VAL A 237 -3.92 -7.69 5.34
CA VAL A 237 -2.90 -8.68 5.66
C VAL A 237 -3.13 -9.93 4.82
N CYS A 238 -2.14 -10.30 4.01
CA CYS A 238 -2.17 -11.50 3.19
C CYS A 238 -1.37 -12.63 3.85
N SER A 239 -1.98 -13.80 3.98
CA SER A 239 -1.40 -14.97 4.62
C SER A 239 -1.65 -16.24 3.77
N PRO A 240 -0.63 -17.09 3.58
CA PRO A 240 0.77 -16.88 3.97
C PRO A 240 1.42 -15.71 3.21
N ALA A 241 2.41 -15.04 3.84
CA ALA A 241 3.13 -13.91 3.22
C ALA A 241 4.00 -14.35 2.02
N SER A 242 4.34 -15.64 1.96
CA SER A 242 4.98 -16.25 0.80
C SER A 242 4.36 -17.61 0.50
N VAL A 243 4.08 -17.86 -0.77
CA VAL A 243 3.46 -19.09 -1.26
C VAL A 243 4.15 -19.58 -2.52
N THR A 244 4.16 -20.90 -2.74
CA THR A 244 4.56 -21.48 -4.02
C THR A 244 3.46 -21.34 -5.06
N ARG A 245 3.81 -21.15 -6.34
CA ARG A 245 2.83 -21.04 -7.44
C ARG A 245 1.78 -22.15 -7.41
N GLY A 246 0.52 -21.79 -7.57
CA GLY A 246 -0.62 -22.72 -7.50
C GLY A 246 -1.15 -22.96 -6.08
N SER A 247 -0.54 -22.37 -5.06
CA SER A 247 -1.04 -22.45 -3.67
C SER A 247 -2.08 -21.37 -3.39
N GLN A 248 -2.87 -21.58 -2.34
CA GLN A 248 -3.87 -20.61 -1.90
C GLN A 248 -3.24 -19.52 -1.03
N VAL A 249 -3.69 -18.28 -1.22
CA VAL A 249 -3.44 -17.13 -0.34
C VAL A 249 -4.77 -16.56 0.13
N THR A 250 -4.79 -15.98 1.33
CA THR A 250 -5.94 -15.26 1.88
C THR A 250 -5.52 -13.86 2.30
N CYS A 251 -6.15 -12.82 1.74
CA CYS A 251 -5.97 -11.43 2.15
C CYS A 251 -7.17 -11.00 3.00
N THR A 252 -6.92 -10.49 4.20
CA THR A 252 -7.93 -10.13 5.19
C THR A 252 -7.77 -8.68 5.64
N LEU A 253 -8.87 -7.94 5.66
CA LEU A 253 -8.95 -6.62 6.28
C LEU A 253 -8.89 -6.78 7.80
N GLN A 254 -7.87 -6.20 8.41
CA GLN A 254 -7.76 -6.01 9.84
C GLN A 254 -8.12 -4.57 10.20
N GLY A 255 -8.82 -4.38 11.32
CA GLY A 255 -9.37 -3.08 11.73
C GLY A 255 -10.85 -2.92 11.36
N PRO A 256 -11.43 -1.73 11.56
CA PRO A 256 -12.84 -1.49 11.28
C PRO A 256 -13.15 -1.48 9.78
N GLY A 257 -14.40 -1.85 9.46
CA GLY A 257 -14.99 -1.73 8.13
C GLY A 257 -15.16 -3.05 7.38
N THR A 258 -15.43 -2.93 6.09
CA THR A 258 -15.62 -4.04 5.15
C THR A 258 -14.79 -3.79 3.91
N ALA A 259 -14.29 -4.83 3.24
CA ALA A 259 -13.53 -4.68 2.00
C ALA A 259 -14.41 -4.98 0.77
N SER A 260 -14.28 -4.13 -0.25
CA SER A 260 -14.89 -4.29 -1.57
C SER A 260 -13.91 -3.87 -2.68
N SER A 261 -14.30 -4.04 -3.94
CA SER A 261 -13.51 -3.59 -5.09
C SER A 261 -12.07 -4.12 -5.10
N TRP A 262 -11.93 -5.42 -4.86
CA TRP A 262 -10.63 -6.07 -4.77
C TRP A 262 -9.88 -6.02 -6.10
N SER A 263 -8.64 -5.56 -6.06
CA SER A 263 -7.69 -5.60 -7.16
C SER A 263 -6.37 -6.20 -6.73
N PHE A 264 -5.71 -6.87 -7.66
CA PHE A 264 -4.45 -7.55 -7.43
C PHE A 264 -3.51 -7.20 -8.56
N THR A 265 -2.38 -6.60 -8.20
CA THR A 265 -1.36 -6.18 -9.15
C THR A 265 -0.09 -6.95 -8.86
N SER A 266 0.40 -7.67 -9.86
CA SER A 266 1.69 -8.35 -9.79
C SER A 266 2.80 -7.43 -10.29
N SER A 267 4.02 -7.68 -9.83
CA SER A 267 5.24 -7.01 -10.30
C SER A 267 5.71 -7.46 -11.69
N ASP A 268 5.14 -8.55 -12.24
CA ASP A 268 5.50 -9.07 -13.56
C ASP A 268 4.57 -8.55 -14.68
N SER A 269 4.91 -8.90 -15.93
CA SER A 269 4.32 -8.32 -17.14
C SER A 269 2.98 -8.92 -17.58
N HIS A 270 2.36 -9.82 -16.79
CA HIS A 270 1.14 -10.54 -17.16
C HIS A 270 -0.17 -9.74 -16.96
N GLY A 271 -0.05 -8.47 -16.51
CA GLY A 271 -1.14 -7.51 -16.40
C GLY A 271 -1.86 -7.53 -15.05
N SER A 272 -2.57 -6.45 -14.71
CA SER A 272 -3.30 -6.36 -13.43
C SER A 272 -4.67 -7.04 -13.50
N VAL A 273 -5.06 -7.77 -12.45
CA VAL A 273 -6.42 -8.32 -12.32
C VAL A 273 -7.24 -7.43 -11.39
N SER A 274 -8.41 -7.01 -11.86
CA SER A 274 -9.41 -6.37 -11.01
C SER A 274 -10.67 -7.23 -11.00
N SER A 275 -11.18 -7.53 -9.80
CA SER A 275 -12.49 -8.17 -9.66
C SER A 275 -13.50 -7.12 -9.24
N SER A 276 -14.54 -6.92 -10.06
CA SER A 276 -15.70 -6.08 -9.71
C SER A 276 -16.76 -6.84 -8.90
N SER A 277 -16.54 -8.13 -8.59
CA SER A 277 -17.46 -8.93 -7.80
C SER A 277 -17.42 -8.50 -6.33
N GLY A 278 -18.18 -7.44 -6.05
CA GLY A 278 -18.54 -6.97 -4.73
C GLY A 278 -19.33 -8.04 -3.98
N THR A 279 -18.67 -8.63 -3.00
CA THR A 279 -19.33 -9.03 -1.76
C THR A 279 -18.61 -8.26 -0.67
N THR A 280 -19.36 -7.55 0.17
CA THR A 280 -18.81 -6.96 1.39
C THR A 280 -18.27 -8.10 2.24
N SER A 281 -16.96 -8.30 2.18
CA SER A 281 -16.28 -9.37 2.88
C SER A 281 -15.08 -8.78 3.60
N THR A 282 -14.72 -9.33 4.75
CA THR A 282 -13.47 -8.99 5.43
C THR A 282 -12.28 -9.73 4.84
N SER A 283 -12.50 -10.74 4.01
CA SER A 283 -11.42 -11.54 3.43
C SER A 283 -11.69 -11.98 2.00
N TRP A 284 -10.61 -12.20 1.26
CA TRP A 284 -10.62 -12.83 -0.04
C TRP A 284 -9.57 -13.95 -0.07
N SER A 285 -9.91 -15.12 -0.64
CA SER A 285 -9.02 -16.29 -0.72
C SER A 285 -9.03 -16.96 -2.09
N GLY A 286 -7.88 -17.47 -2.53
CA GLY A 286 -7.78 -18.26 -3.76
C GLY A 286 -6.36 -18.40 -4.29
N THR A 287 -6.24 -18.93 -5.50
CA THR A 287 -4.99 -19.47 -6.04
C THR A 287 -4.07 -18.37 -6.58
N ALA A 288 -2.82 -18.39 -6.12
CA ALA A 288 -1.77 -17.47 -6.54
C ALA A 288 -0.87 -18.15 -7.61
N VAL A 289 -0.88 -17.64 -8.84
CA VAL A 289 -0.15 -18.25 -9.97
C VAL A 289 0.86 -17.34 -10.66
N ASP A 290 0.92 -16.05 -10.34
CA ASP A 290 1.95 -15.16 -10.87
C ASP A 290 3.33 -15.35 -10.23
N SER A 291 4.34 -14.57 -10.64
CA SER A 291 5.66 -14.59 -10.01
C SER A 291 6.01 -13.27 -9.33
N GLY A 292 6.76 -13.35 -8.23
CA GLY A 292 7.25 -12.17 -7.54
C GLY A 292 6.24 -11.61 -6.55
N THR A 293 6.21 -10.28 -6.39
CA THR A 293 5.39 -9.63 -5.35
C THR A 293 4.05 -9.22 -5.93
N VAL A 294 2.98 -9.70 -5.30
CA VAL A 294 1.60 -9.29 -5.58
C VAL A 294 1.15 -8.29 -4.52
N THR A 295 0.57 -7.19 -4.97
CA THR A 295 -0.11 -6.20 -4.13
C THR A 295 -1.60 -6.39 -4.26
N ALA A 296 -2.24 -6.80 -3.17
CA ALA A 296 -3.69 -6.81 -3.04
C ALA A 296 -4.15 -5.43 -2.55
N THR A 297 -5.17 -4.87 -3.19
CA THR A 297 -5.81 -3.61 -2.80
C THR A 297 -7.31 -3.83 -2.67
N ALA A 298 -7.92 -3.21 -1.66
CA ALA A 298 -9.36 -3.18 -1.50
C ALA A 298 -9.82 -1.81 -1.01
N THR A 299 -11.05 -1.43 -1.34
CA THR A 299 -11.69 -0.24 -0.78
C THR A 299 -12.32 -0.61 0.56
N ASN A 300 -11.98 0.15 1.61
CA ASN A 300 -12.62 0.02 2.91
C ASN A 300 -13.91 0.84 2.96
N GLY A 301 -15.06 0.16 3.08
CA GLY A 301 -16.38 0.79 3.08
C GLY A 301 -16.64 1.76 4.24
N SER A 302 -15.96 1.64 5.38
CA SER A 302 -16.14 2.58 6.50
C SER A 302 -15.36 3.88 6.36
N ALA A 303 -14.30 3.87 5.53
CA ALA A 303 -13.38 5.00 5.38
C ALA A 303 -13.37 5.58 3.95
N SER A 304 -14.01 4.91 2.99
CA SER A 304 -13.89 5.18 1.55
C SER A 304 -12.43 5.32 1.05
N THR A 305 -11.49 4.70 1.75
CA THR A 305 -10.05 4.70 1.44
C THR A 305 -9.61 3.34 0.94
N ASN A 306 -8.55 3.32 0.13
CA ASN A 306 -7.93 2.09 -0.31
C ASN A 306 -6.94 1.59 0.74
N VAL A 307 -7.02 0.30 1.07
CA VAL A 307 -6.04 -0.42 1.88
C VAL A 307 -5.31 -1.42 1.00
N SER A 308 -4.03 -1.64 1.29
CA SER A 308 -3.21 -2.60 0.55
C SER A 308 -2.42 -3.51 1.46
N GLY A 309 -2.07 -4.67 0.91
CA GLY A 309 -1.26 -5.71 1.53
C GLY A 309 -0.50 -6.47 0.46
N THR A 310 0.63 -7.06 0.80
CA THR A 310 1.50 -7.74 -0.16
C THR A 310 1.76 -9.18 0.24
N PHE A 311 2.04 -10.02 -0.76
CA PHE A 311 2.55 -11.37 -0.59
C PHE A 311 3.44 -11.74 -1.78
N THR A 312 4.32 -12.71 -1.60
CA THR A 312 5.26 -13.14 -2.63
C THR A 312 4.94 -14.53 -3.14
N ILE A 313 4.97 -14.72 -4.45
CA ILE A 313 4.78 -16.01 -5.10
C ILE A 313 6.12 -16.50 -5.63
N THR A 314 6.54 -17.69 -5.20
CA THR A 314 7.79 -18.32 -5.65
C THR A 314 7.50 -19.39 -6.70
N PRO A 315 8.31 -19.48 -7.78
CA PRO A 315 8.29 -20.59 -8.73
C PRO A 315 8.42 -21.95 -8.04
N ARG A 316 7.82 -22.98 -8.64
CA ARG A 316 7.98 -24.37 -8.20
C ARG A 316 9.33 -24.92 -8.68
N ALA A 317 9.92 -25.83 -7.89
CA ALA A 317 11.17 -26.49 -8.26
C ALA A 317 10.92 -27.63 -9.27
N TRP A 318 10.76 -27.27 -10.55
CA TRP A 318 10.44 -28.21 -11.63
C TRP A 318 11.58 -28.49 -12.59
N ALA A 319 12.76 -27.90 -12.35
CA ALA A 319 13.96 -28.18 -13.13
C ALA A 319 14.16 -29.69 -13.31
N PHE A 320 14.46 -30.09 -14.54
CA PHE A 320 14.80 -31.47 -14.86
C PHE A 320 16.17 -31.78 -14.30
N SER A 321 16.26 -32.92 -13.61
CA SER A 321 17.54 -33.52 -13.29
C SER A 321 18.11 -34.20 -14.53
N PRO A 322 19.44 -34.20 -14.69
CA PRO A 322 20.04 -34.93 -15.79
C PRO A 322 19.83 -36.43 -15.62
N TYR A 323 19.65 -37.14 -16.74
CA TYR A 323 19.71 -38.60 -16.75
C TYR A 323 21.14 -39.04 -16.50
N SER A 324 21.34 -40.11 -15.74
CA SER A 324 22.67 -40.71 -15.61
C SER A 324 23.11 -41.33 -16.94
N ALA A 325 24.41 -41.27 -17.23
CA ALA A 325 24.97 -41.99 -18.37
C ALA A 325 24.97 -43.50 -18.09
N VAL A 326 24.22 -44.27 -18.88
CA VAL A 326 24.08 -45.72 -18.73
C VAL A 326 24.69 -46.44 -19.92
N GLN A 327 25.66 -47.32 -19.66
CA GLN A 327 26.20 -48.19 -20.69
C GLN A 327 25.18 -49.29 -21.03
N VAL A 328 24.90 -49.48 -22.31
CA VAL A 328 24.04 -50.57 -22.79
C VAL A 328 24.81 -51.50 -23.72
N SER A 329 24.22 -52.68 -23.98
CA SER A 329 24.81 -53.69 -24.87
C SER A 329 24.72 -53.26 -26.33
N ASN A 330 25.69 -53.69 -27.15
CA ASN A 330 25.58 -53.54 -28.60
C ASN A 330 24.34 -54.31 -29.13
N GLY A 331 23.49 -53.62 -29.90
CA GLY A 331 22.18 -54.14 -30.34
C GLY A 331 20.99 -53.76 -29.44
N ASP A 332 21.20 -52.94 -28.41
CA ASP A 332 20.10 -52.31 -27.66
C ASP A 332 19.23 -51.43 -28.57
N PRO A 333 17.89 -51.49 -28.48
CA PRO A 333 17.00 -50.76 -29.39
C PRO A 333 17.08 -49.22 -29.28
N THR A 334 17.74 -48.68 -28.24
CA THR A 334 17.91 -47.23 -28.06
C THR A 334 19.08 -46.63 -28.84
N LEU A 335 19.92 -47.48 -29.43
CA LEU A 335 21.17 -47.11 -30.12
C LEU A 335 21.31 -47.89 -31.44
N PRO A 336 22.10 -47.38 -32.41
CA PRO A 336 22.50 -48.17 -33.56
C PRO A 336 23.38 -49.36 -33.12
N THR A 337 23.33 -50.45 -33.88
CA THR A 337 24.26 -51.56 -33.69
C THR A 337 25.61 -51.21 -34.30
N LEU A 338 26.66 -51.20 -33.47
CA LEU A 338 28.03 -50.95 -33.91
C LEU A 338 28.59 -52.13 -34.72
N PRO A 339 29.36 -51.86 -35.80
CA PRO A 339 30.00 -52.91 -36.60
C PRO A 339 31.07 -53.65 -35.78
N VAL A 340 31.14 -54.97 -35.90
CA VAL A 340 32.15 -55.79 -35.21
C VAL A 340 32.91 -56.61 -36.26
N PRO A 341 34.21 -56.38 -36.50
CA PRO A 341 35.11 -55.43 -35.80
C PRO A 341 34.84 -53.95 -36.13
N PRO A 342 35.37 -52.99 -35.33
CA PRO A 342 35.25 -51.55 -35.63
C PRO A 342 35.79 -51.18 -37.02
N GLU A 343 35.10 -50.27 -37.71
CA GLU A 343 35.44 -49.81 -39.05
C GLU A 343 35.72 -48.30 -39.09
N SER A 344 36.72 -47.89 -39.89
CA SER A 344 37.10 -46.47 -40.07
C SER A 344 36.23 -45.79 -41.13
N ASN A 345 34.97 -45.52 -40.83
CA ASN A 345 34.02 -44.95 -41.80
C ASN A 345 33.82 -43.43 -41.69
N GLY A 346 34.78 -42.71 -41.10
CA GLY A 346 34.87 -41.24 -41.18
C GLY A 346 34.20 -40.48 -40.03
N ASP A 347 32.96 -40.78 -39.68
CA ASP A 347 32.20 -39.95 -38.72
C ASP A 347 32.01 -40.64 -37.36
N ASP A 348 31.61 -41.92 -37.32
CA ASP A 348 31.54 -42.72 -36.09
C ASP A 348 32.37 -43.97 -36.29
N SER A 349 33.59 -44.01 -35.76
CA SER A 349 34.58 -45.05 -36.09
C SER A 349 34.25 -46.45 -35.53
N GLY A 350 32.96 -46.71 -35.27
CA GLY A 350 32.42 -47.94 -34.72
C GLY A 350 32.82 -48.19 -33.28
N LEU A 351 33.53 -47.27 -32.61
CA LEU A 351 34.12 -47.50 -31.28
C LEU A 351 33.16 -47.23 -30.13
N GLY A 352 32.36 -46.19 -30.26
CA GLY A 352 31.37 -45.75 -29.29
C GLY A 352 30.21 -45.05 -29.99
N TYR A 353 29.10 -44.92 -29.28
CA TYR A 353 27.97 -44.10 -29.68
C TYR A 353 27.13 -43.77 -28.45
N PHE A 354 26.45 -42.63 -28.47
CA PHE A 354 25.50 -42.25 -27.43
C PHE A 354 24.13 -41.88 -28.01
N SER A 355 23.11 -41.92 -27.15
CA SER A 355 21.74 -41.53 -27.50
C SER A 355 21.11 -40.86 -26.30
N LEU A 356 20.56 -39.68 -26.53
CA LEU A 356 19.82 -38.89 -25.57
C LEU A 356 18.36 -38.81 -26.01
N LEU A 357 17.44 -39.19 -25.12
CA LEU A 357 16.01 -39.06 -25.35
C LEU A 357 15.36 -38.22 -24.26
N TYR A 358 14.51 -37.30 -24.69
CA TYR A 358 13.48 -36.66 -23.88
C TYR A 358 12.13 -36.80 -24.57
N SER A 359 11.17 -37.44 -23.90
CA SER A 359 9.79 -37.54 -24.35
C SER A 359 8.84 -37.30 -23.17
N ASP A 360 7.73 -36.63 -23.44
CA ASP A 360 6.72 -36.31 -22.43
C ASP A 360 5.31 -36.60 -22.96
N THR A 361 4.36 -36.78 -22.04
CA THR A 361 2.95 -37.08 -22.38
C THR A 361 2.14 -35.83 -22.73
N GLY A 362 2.78 -34.67 -22.89
CA GLY A 362 2.11 -33.38 -22.99
C GLY A 362 1.62 -32.85 -21.64
N PHE A 363 0.89 -31.76 -21.70
CA PHE A 363 0.40 -31.03 -20.54
C PHE A 363 -0.97 -30.39 -20.85
N ASN A 364 -1.76 -30.17 -19.81
CA ASN A 364 -3.02 -29.46 -19.91
C ASN A 364 -2.97 -28.22 -19.01
N PRO A 365 -3.06 -27.00 -19.57
CA PRO A 365 -3.10 -25.80 -18.77
C PRO A 365 -4.46 -25.66 -18.05
N THR A 366 -4.47 -24.95 -16.94
CA THR A 366 -5.63 -24.72 -16.06
C THR A 366 -5.91 -23.23 -15.97
N THR A 367 -7.17 -22.84 -16.16
CA THR A 367 -7.64 -21.45 -16.01
C THR A 367 -8.19 -21.20 -14.61
N ILE A 368 -7.82 -20.06 -14.01
CA ILE A 368 -8.28 -19.62 -12.70
C ILE A 368 -9.52 -18.74 -12.86
N ASN A 369 -10.58 -19.03 -12.11
CA ASN A 369 -11.88 -18.36 -12.26
C ASN A 369 -12.18 -17.29 -11.20
N ALA A 370 -11.30 -17.11 -10.21
CA ALA A 370 -11.46 -16.11 -9.16
C ALA A 370 -10.11 -15.74 -8.54
N GLY A 371 -9.99 -14.48 -8.09
CA GLY A 371 -8.87 -14.04 -7.25
C GLY A 371 -7.76 -13.24 -7.86
N PRO A 372 -6.54 -13.29 -7.26
CA PRO A 372 -5.43 -12.42 -7.63
C PRO A 372 -5.00 -12.65 -9.06
N ASN A 373 -5.30 -13.84 -9.57
CA ASN A 373 -5.01 -14.25 -10.92
C ASN A 373 -6.27 -14.71 -11.65
N SER A 374 -7.44 -14.13 -11.34
CA SER A 374 -8.68 -14.43 -12.07
C SER A 374 -8.48 -14.19 -13.57
N GLY A 375 -8.84 -15.17 -14.40
CA GLY A 375 -8.65 -15.15 -15.85
C GLY A 375 -7.29 -15.66 -16.32
N TYR A 376 -6.33 -15.90 -15.41
CA TYR A 376 -5.03 -16.42 -15.80
C TYR A 376 -5.12 -17.91 -16.12
N THR A 377 -4.28 -18.35 -17.04
CA THR A 377 -4.14 -19.76 -17.39
C THR A 377 -2.69 -20.20 -17.19
N TYR A 378 -2.45 -21.32 -16.50
CA TYR A 378 -1.11 -21.78 -16.11
C TYR A 378 -1.00 -23.31 -16.11
N VAL A 379 0.21 -23.85 -16.07
CA VAL A 379 0.42 -25.30 -15.92
C VAL A 379 0.36 -25.72 -14.45
N ALA A 380 -0.63 -26.55 -14.08
CA ALA A 380 -0.90 -26.91 -12.69
C ALA A 380 -0.01 -28.04 -12.15
N SER A 381 0.49 -28.92 -13.02
CA SER A 381 1.29 -30.08 -12.66
C SER A 381 2.61 -30.11 -13.41
N LYS A 382 3.63 -30.73 -12.80
CA LYS A 382 4.95 -30.92 -13.40
C LYS A 382 4.81 -31.73 -14.69
N LEU A 383 5.61 -31.39 -15.70
CA LEU A 383 5.62 -32.13 -16.97
C LEU A 383 5.93 -33.61 -16.72
N ASN A 384 5.06 -34.48 -17.22
CA ASN A 384 5.22 -35.92 -17.07
C ASN A 384 6.06 -36.47 -18.22
N VAL A 385 7.31 -36.82 -17.90
CA VAL A 385 8.23 -37.44 -18.85
C VAL A 385 7.82 -38.91 -19.05
N SER A 386 7.43 -39.27 -20.27
CA SER A 386 7.01 -40.62 -20.65
C SER A 386 8.20 -41.56 -20.85
N ALA A 387 9.32 -41.02 -21.35
CA ALA A 387 10.57 -41.74 -21.54
C ALA A 387 11.73 -40.73 -21.57
N GLY A 388 12.86 -41.10 -20.97
CA GLY A 388 14.10 -40.37 -21.17
C GLY A 388 15.30 -41.09 -20.57
N TYR A 389 16.44 -40.90 -21.21
CA TYR A 389 17.68 -41.58 -20.89
C TYR A 389 18.87 -40.86 -21.54
N PHE A 390 20.06 -41.12 -21.00
CA PHE A 390 21.34 -40.96 -21.70
C PHE A 390 21.99 -42.34 -21.75
N HIS A 391 21.92 -43.00 -22.91
CA HIS A 391 22.53 -44.30 -23.12
C HIS A 391 23.78 -44.15 -23.95
N TRP A 392 24.77 -44.98 -23.68
CA TRP A 392 25.98 -45.07 -24.50
C TRP A 392 26.39 -46.52 -24.66
N VAL A 393 27.15 -46.80 -25.72
CA VAL A 393 27.64 -48.13 -26.04
C VAL A 393 29.10 -48.04 -26.45
N ILE A 394 29.84 -49.11 -26.20
CA ILE A 394 31.18 -49.32 -26.75
C ILE A 394 31.17 -50.57 -27.61
N ASN A 395 32.01 -50.56 -28.63
CA ASN A 395 32.19 -51.71 -29.50
C ASN A 395 32.56 -52.97 -28.70
N PRO A 396 31.87 -54.11 -28.91
CA PRO A 396 32.21 -55.36 -28.25
C PRO A 396 33.67 -55.80 -28.41
N ASP A 397 34.27 -55.56 -29.57
CA ASP A 397 35.67 -55.88 -29.82
C ASP A 397 36.62 -54.92 -29.08
N LEU A 398 36.27 -53.65 -28.86
CA LEU A 398 37.06 -52.75 -28.00
C LEU A 398 36.93 -53.11 -26.52
N ALA A 399 35.70 -53.36 -26.06
CA ALA A 399 35.40 -53.73 -24.68
C ALA A 399 36.03 -55.08 -24.28
N ASN A 400 36.23 -55.98 -25.25
CA ASN A 400 36.93 -57.25 -25.03
C ASN A 400 38.42 -57.12 -25.32
N GLN A 401 39.24 -57.06 -24.27
CA GLN A 401 40.70 -57.02 -24.38
C GLN A 401 41.29 -58.18 -25.20
N SER A 402 40.61 -59.34 -25.24
CA SER A 402 41.08 -60.53 -25.97
C SER A 402 40.67 -60.56 -27.44
N SER A 403 39.91 -59.56 -27.92
CA SER A 403 39.50 -59.50 -29.31
C SER A 403 40.71 -59.27 -30.23
N ALA A 404 40.57 -59.63 -31.51
CA ALA A 404 41.59 -59.32 -32.50
C ALA A 404 41.84 -57.80 -32.59
N PHE A 405 40.79 -56.98 -32.58
CA PHE A 405 40.91 -55.52 -32.62
C PHE A 405 41.75 -54.97 -31.45
N SER A 406 41.42 -55.38 -30.22
CA SER A 406 42.08 -54.91 -28.99
C SER A 406 43.55 -55.34 -28.93
N GLN A 407 43.85 -56.57 -29.35
CA GLN A 407 45.23 -57.09 -29.37
C GLN A 407 46.13 -56.36 -30.39
N HIS A 408 45.54 -55.68 -31.38
CA HIS A 408 46.29 -54.93 -32.40
C HIS A 408 46.39 -53.41 -32.08
N GLN A 409 45.96 -52.98 -30.88
CA GLN A 409 46.20 -51.63 -30.34
C GLN A 409 47.47 -51.64 -29.47
N TYR A 410 48.63 -51.52 -30.11
CA TYR A 410 49.92 -51.89 -29.54
C TYR A 410 50.49 -50.92 -28.49
N GLY A 411 50.08 -49.64 -28.48
CA GLY A 411 50.77 -48.61 -27.69
C GLY A 411 52.20 -48.31 -28.13
N ALA A 412 52.56 -48.76 -29.34
CA ALA A 412 53.88 -48.65 -29.97
C ALA A 412 53.71 -48.54 -31.49
N CYS A 413 54.80 -48.29 -32.22
CA CYS A 413 54.79 -48.12 -33.68
C CYS A 413 53.81 -47.04 -34.19
N GLY A 414 53.52 -46.02 -33.38
CA GLY A 414 52.57 -44.96 -33.73
C GLY A 414 51.09 -45.33 -33.52
N TYR A 415 50.80 -46.49 -32.93
CA TYR A 415 49.44 -46.90 -32.56
C TYR A 415 49.15 -46.69 -31.07
N ILE A 416 47.91 -46.34 -30.75
CA ILE A 416 47.41 -46.19 -29.38
C ILE A 416 47.43 -47.55 -28.65
N SER A 417 47.56 -47.55 -27.32
CA SER A 417 47.39 -48.77 -26.52
C SER A 417 45.91 -49.08 -26.33
N TRP A 418 45.55 -50.36 -26.23
CA TRP A 418 44.18 -50.76 -25.90
C TRP A 418 43.63 -50.03 -24.67
N SER A 419 44.40 -49.98 -23.57
CA SER A 419 43.96 -49.34 -22.33
C SER A 419 43.67 -47.85 -22.49
N ASN A 420 44.43 -47.16 -23.35
CA ASN A 420 44.20 -45.76 -23.63
C ASN A 420 42.97 -45.59 -24.52
N LEU A 421 42.82 -46.41 -25.56
CA LEU A 421 41.67 -46.34 -26.47
C LEU A 421 40.36 -46.63 -25.73
N ASP A 422 40.28 -47.73 -24.98
CA ASP A 422 39.11 -48.10 -24.18
C ASP A 422 38.74 -47.00 -23.17
N GLY A 423 39.72 -46.54 -22.37
CA GLY A 423 39.49 -45.50 -21.39
C GLY A 423 39.09 -44.14 -22.01
N GLN A 424 39.67 -43.76 -23.15
CA GLN A 424 39.29 -42.52 -23.82
C GLN A 424 37.94 -42.62 -24.54
N THR A 425 37.56 -43.79 -25.07
CA THR A 425 36.21 -44.00 -25.61
C THR A 425 35.17 -43.92 -24.51
N ILE A 426 35.36 -44.59 -23.35
CA ILE A 426 34.45 -44.47 -22.20
C ILE A 426 34.30 -43.00 -21.77
N ARG A 427 35.43 -42.29 -21.68
CA ARG A 427 35.45 -40.86 -21.35
C ARG A 427 34.67 -40.05 -22.39
N HIS A 428 34.95 -40.22 -23.67
CA HIS A 428 34.35 -39.44 -24.77
C HIS A 428 32.82 -39.59 -24.80
N GLU A 429 32.30 -40.80 -24.56
CA GLU A 429 30.85 -41.02 -24.53
C GLU A 429 30.17 -40.57 -23.23
N SER A 430 30.79 -40.82 -22.07
CA SER A 430 30.09 -40.81 -20.77
C SER A 430 30.80 -40.09 -19.63
N GLY A 431 31.99 -39.55 -19.87
CA GLY A 431 32.83 -38.90 -18.86
C GLY A 431 32.16 -37.69 -18.21
N ALA A 432 32.60 -37.31 -17.01
CA ALA A 432 32.09 -36.10 -16.34
C ALA A 432 32.64 -34.79 -16.95
N ALA A 433 33.64 -34.88 -17.82
CA ALA A 433 34.25 -33.76 -18.54
C ALA A 433 34.78 -34.25 -19.89
N GLU A 434 34.85 -33.34 -20.87
CA GLU A 434 35.39 -33.61 -22.21
C GLU A 434 34.71 -34.83 -22.87
N SER A 435 33.38 -34.82 -22.83
CA SER A 435 32.50 -35.89 -23.28
C SER A 435 31.14 -35.39 -23.78
N HIS A 436 30.44 -36.20 -24.58
CA HIS A 436 29.06 -35.94 -24.98
C HIS A 436 28.13 -35.78 -23.77
N TYR A 437 28.35 -36.57 -22.71
CA TYR A 437 27.59 -36.47 -21.47
C TYR A 437 27.80 -35.12 -20.78
N SER A 438 29.04 -34.63 -20.69
CA SER A 438 29.35 -33.36 -20.04
C SER A 438 28.79 -32.16 -20.80
N GLU A 439 28.77 -32.20 -22.14
CA GLU A 439 28.12 -31.19 -22.98
C GLU A 439 26.60 -31.17 -22.77
N TYR A 440 25.98 -32.34 -22.69
CA TYR A 440 24.56 -32.46 -22.32
C TYR A 440 24.26 -31.84 -20.95
N ILE A 441 25.06 -32.13 -19.92
CA ILE A 441 24.88 -31.56 -18.56
C ILE A 441 24.99 -30.03 -18.60
N SER A 442 25.99 -29.52 -19.32
CA SER A 442 26.21 -28.08 -19.51
C SER A 442 24.99 -27.43 -20.17
N ALA A 443 24.50 -28.00 -21.27
CA ALA A 443 23.34 -27.52 -22.00
C ALA A 443 22.05 -27.53 -21.14
N LEU A 444 21.81 -28.60 -20.38
CA LEU A 444 20.65 -28.71 -19.49
C LEU A 444 20.69 -27.69 -18.35
N SER A 445 21.89 -27.39 -17.84
CA SER A 445 22.10 -26.40 -16.78
C SER A 445 21.89 -24.97 -17.30
N GLY A 446 22.30 -24.69 -18.54
CA GLY A 446 22.12 -23.40 -19.19
C GLY A 446 20.67 -23.12 -19.61
N SER A 447 19.93 -24.13 -20.06
CA SER A 447 18.55 -23.98 -20.55
C SER A 447 17.69 -25.18 -20.17
N ASN A 448 17.13 -25.15 -18.95
CA ASN A 448 16.40 -26.28 -18.40
C ASN A 448 14.92 -26.30 -18.84
N PRO A 449 14.45 -27.35 -19.55
CA PRO A 449 13.06 -27.43 -20.02
C PRO A 449 12.03 -27.39 -18.89
N GLY A 450 12.35 -28.00 -17.73
CA GLY A 450 11.45 -28.01 -16.57
C GLY A 450 11.27 -26.62 -15.93
N THR A 451 12.34 -25.83 -15.87
CA THR A 451 12.29 -24.44 -15.41
C THR A 451 11.51 -23.56 -16.39
N TYR A 452 11.77 -23.69 -17.69
CA TYR A 452 11.05 -22.95 -18.72
C TYR A 452 9.54 -23.27 -18.72
N PHE A 453 9.21 -24.56 -18.61
CA PHE A 453 7.83 -25.04 -18.53
C PHE A 453 7.08 -24.47 -17.32
N GLU A 454 7.70 -24.46 -16.15
CA GLU A 454 7.10 -23.95 -14.91
C GLU A 454 6.69 -22.49 -15.00
N ALA A 455 7.51 -21.69 -15.68
CA ALA A 455 7.35 -20.25 -15.77
C ALA A 455 6.22 -19.80 -16.73
N GLN A 456 5.65 -20.72 -17.52
CA GLN A 456 4.64 -20.34 -18.51
C GLN A 456 3.26 -20.09 -17.91
N ILE A 457 2.80 -18.86 -18.12
CA ILE A 457 1.51 -18.33 -17.67
C ILE A 457 0.96 -17.49 -18.83
N ALA A 458 -0.35 -17.56 -19.04
CA ALA A 458 -1.06 -16.62 -19.88
C ALA A 458 -1.93 -15.73 -18.96
N GLY A 459 -1.61 -14.44 -18.92
CA GLY A 459 -2.37 -13.43 -18.20
C GLY A 459 -3.68 -13.08 -18.92
N THR A 460 -4.41 -12.11 -18.39
CA THR A 460 -5.73 -11.71 -18.93
C THR A 460 -5.66 -11.04 -20.31
N SER A 461 -4.52 -10.48 -20.68
CA SER A 461 -4.28 -9.88 -22.00
C SER A 461 -3.78 -10.88 -23.04
N ASP A 462 -3.41 -12.09 -22.62
CA ASP A 462 -2.76 -13.06 -23.49
C ASP A 462 -3.77 -13.99 -24.16
N ASN A 463 -3.44 -14.47 -25.36
CA ASN A 463 -4.14 -15.60 -25.95
C ASN A 463 -3.54 -16.91 -25.43
N ALA A 464 -4.19 -17.51 -24.43
CA ALA A 464 -3.71 -18.72 -23.79
C ALA A 464 -3.40 -19.86 -24.78
N SER A 465 -4.23 -20.06 -25.81
CA SER A 465 -3.99 -21.09 -26.83
C SER A 465 -2.66 -20.87 -27.57
N ASN A 466 -2.32 -19.62 -27.89
CA ASN A 466 -1.05 -19.28 -28.55
C ASN A 466 0.14 -19.49 -27.61
N VAL A 467 0.03 -19.05 -26.35
CA VAL A 467 1.08 -19.21 -25.34
C VAL A 467 1.43 -20.69 -25.18
N PHE A 468 0.42 -21.55 -24.99
CA PHE A 468 0.67 -22.98 -24.72
C PHE A 468 1.01 -23.79 -25.99
N ALA A 469 0.55 -23.38 -27.18
CA ALA A 469 1.04 -23.94 -28.44
C ALA A 469 2.52 -23.56 -28.69
N GLY A 470 2.89 -22.32 -28.36
CA GLY A 470 4.27 -21.84 -28.38
C GLY A 470 5.15 -22.63 -27.40
N LEU A 471 4.68 -22.86 -26.17
CA LEU A 471 5.37 -23.68 -25.18
C LEU A 471 5.70 -25.08 -25.70
N ARG A 472 4.75 -25.78 -26.34
CA ARG A 472 5.03 -27.11 -26.90
C ARG A 472 6.11 -27.07 -27.97
N THR A 473 6.05 -26.08 -28.86
CA THR A 473 7.07 -25.88 -29.90
C THR A 473 8.45 -25.63 -29.28
N GLN A 474 8.50 -24.77 -28.26
CA GLN A 474 9.75 -24.44 -27.57
C GLN A 474 10.33 -25.64 -26.82
N LEU A 475 9.51 -26.43 -26.13
CA LEU A 475 9.99 -27.64 -25.45
C LEU A 475 10.62 -28.64 -26.44
N ASN A 476 10.01 -28.83 -27.61
CA ASN A 476 10.60 -29.68 -28.66
C ASN A 476 11.95 -29.14 -29.13
N SER A 477 12.05 -27.83 -29.34
CA SER A 477 13.31 -27.18 -29.71
C SER A 477 14.37 -27.33 -28.61
N MET A 478 13.99 -27.21 -27.33
CA MET A 478 14.90 -27.41 -26.21
C MET A 478 15.41 -28.85 -26.14
N TYR A 479 14.54 -29.86 -26.32
CA TYR A 479 14.97 -31.26 -26.35
C TYR A 479 15.95 -31.54 -27.50
N GLN A 480 15.69 -31.00 -28.68
CA GLN A 480 16.60 -31.09 -29.83
C GLN A 480 17.93 -30.39 -29.54
N ALA A 481 17.90 -29.21 -28.94
CA ALA A 481 19.10 -28.45 -28.58
C ALA A 481 19.98 -29.21 -27.58
N LEU A 482 19.40 -29.94 -26.61
CA LEU A 482 20.15 -30.81 -25.71
C LEU A 482 20.87 -31.93 -26.47
N GLY A 483 20.18 -32.58 -27.41
CA GLY A 483 20.77 -33.62 -28.26
C GLY A 483 21.87 -33.06 -29.18
N SER A 484 21.61 -31.91 -29.81
CA SER A 484 22.59 -31.24 -30.67
C SER A 484 23.82 -30.75 -29.91
N ALA A 485 23.66 -30.26 -28.67
CA ALA A 485 24.78 -29.89 -27.82
C ALA A 485 25.63 -31.11 -27.44
N ALA A 486 24.97 -32.19 -27.02
CA ALA A 486 25.64 -33.46 -26.72
C ALA A 486 26.41 -33.99 -27.93
N ALA A 487 25.85 -33.88 -29.14
CA ALA A 487 26.46 -34.38 -30.39
C ALA A 487 27.54 -33.48 -30.98
N GLN A 488 27.92 -32.37 -30.32
CA GLN A 488 29.03 -31.56 -30.81
C GLN A 488 30.36 -32.27 -30.57
N GLU A 489 31.12 -32.47 -31.64
CA GLU A 489 32.50 -32.99 -31.60
C GLU A 489 33.54 -31.92 -31.19
N ASN A 490 33.18 -31.06 -30.23
CA ASN A 490 34.08 -30.06 -29.66
C ASN A 490 34.95 -30.64 -28.53
N ILE A 491 34.85 -31.95 -28.30
CA ILE A 491 35.58 -32.72 -27.31
C ILE A 491 36.78 -33.43 -27.95
N PRO A 492 37.86 -33.70 -27.21
CA PRO A 492 38.98 -34.46 -27.75
C PRO A 492 38.52 -35.82 -28.30
N PRO A 493 38.96 -36.22 -29.51
CA PRO A 493 38.58 -37.51 -30.07
C PRO A 493 39.19 -38.66 -29.26
N VAL A 494 38.70 -39.88 -29.47
CA VAL A 494 39.06 -41.05 -28.65
C VAL A 494 40.55 -41.44 -28.71
N ASN A 495 41.29 -40.97 -29.71
CA ASN A 495 42.74 -41.13 -29.78
C ASN A 495 43.55 -40.00 -29.12
N TYR A 496 42.87 -39.10 -28.40
CA TYR A 496 43.47 -38.03 -27.62
C TYR A 496 43.02 -38.14 -26.15
N SER A 497 43.90 -37.75 -25.23
CA SER A 497 43.52 -37.60 -23.81
C SER A 497 42.54 -36.44 -23.61
N ALA A 498 41.92 -36.34 -22.43
CA ALA A 498 41.10 -35.19 -22.04
C ALA A 498 41.83 -33.84 -22.16
N ALA A 499 43.17 -33.82 -22.00
CA ALA A 499 44.00 -32.62 -22.16
C ALA A 499 44.37 -32.34 -23.64
N ASN A 500 43.68 -32.97 -24.59
CA ASN A 500 43.92 -32.88 -26.02
C ASN A 500 45.36 -33.26 -26.46
N VAL A 501 45.99 -34.17 -25.72
CA VAL A 501 47.27 -34.80 -26.09
C VAL A 501 47.02 -36.03 -26.95
N PHE A 502 47.66 -36.10 -28.12
CA PHE A 502 47.59 -37.25 -29.03
C PHE A 502 48.22 -38.50 -28.41
N LEU A 503 47.51 -39.63 -28.43
CA LEU A 503 47.91 -40.90 -27.79
C LEU A 503 48.30 -42.00 -28.79
N GLY A 504 48.16 -41.76 -30.10
CA GLY A 504 48.50 -42.69 -31.17
C GLY A 504 47.35 -42.93 -32.15
N ASN A 505 47.65 -43.50 -33.32
CA ASN A 505 46.63 -43.85 -34.31
C ASN A 505 45.87 -45.10 -33.88
N ILE A 506 44.62 -45.22 -34.33
CA ILE A 506 43.80 -46.41 -34.10
C ILE A 506 44.07 -47.40 -35.23
N ASN A 507 44.36 -48.66 -34.90
CA ASN A 507 44.65 -49.70 -35.89
C ASN A 507 43.37 -50.39 -36.35
N TYR A 508 42.69 -49.81 -37.33
CA TYR A 508 41.50 -50.40 -37.97
C TYR A 508 41.87 -51.51 -38.95
N LEU A 509 40.92 -52.40 -39.21
CA LEU A 509 41.04 -53.43 -40.22
C LEU A 509 41.04 -52.80 -41.62
N VAL A 510 42.07 -53.04 -42.44
CA VAL A 510 42.14 -52.56 -43.83
C VAL A 510 42.32 -53.78 -44.74
N ASN A 511 41.42 -53.96 -45.70
CA ASN A 511 41.42 -55.12 -46.61
C ASN A 511 41.49 -56.49 -45.86
N GLY A 512 40.83 -56.59 -44.70
CA GLY A 512 40.77 -57.81 -43.92
C GLY A 512 42.00 -58.10 -43.05
N GLN A 513 42.94 -57.15 -42.92
CA GLN A 513 44.15 -57.31 -42.13
C GLN A 513 44.42 -56.09 -41.24
N TYR A 514 44.91 -56.33 -40.02
CA TYR A 514 45.44 -55.28 -39.16
C TYR A 514 46.90 -55.00 -39.53
N ALA A 515 47.34 -53.75 -39.37
CA ALA A 515 48.76 -53.46 -39.51
C ALA A 515 49.54 -54.14 -38.36
N THR A 516 50.72 -54.67 -38.69
CA THR A 516 51.63 -55.30 -37.72
C THR A 516 52.63 -54.28 -37.21
N CYS A 517 52.80 -54.18 -35.89
CA CYS A 517 53.92 -53.47 -35.27
C CYS A 517 55.11 -54.45 -35.20
N PRO A 518 56.20 -54.22 -35.97
CA PRO A 518 57.34 -55.13 -36.06
C PRO A 518 58.16 -55.22 -34.77
#